data_AF-A0A0G4MXQ8-F1
#
_entry.id   AF-A0A0G4MXQ8-F1
#
_cell.length_a   1.000
_cell.length_b   1.000
_cell.length_c   1.000
_cell.angle_alpha   90.00
_cell.angle_beta   90.00
_cell.angle_gamma   90.00
#
_symmetry.space_group_name_H-M   'P 1'
#
loop_
_entity.id
_entity.type
_entity.pdbx_description
1 polymer ?
#
loop_
_entity_poly.entity_id
_entity_poly.type
_entity_poly.pdbx_seq_one_letter_code
_entity_poly.pdbx_strand_id
1 'polypeptide(L)'
;KDSLHVAGYDSCIGYSMHTNKPSVEDGPVVRLLKDAGAVPYVKTNLPITLLSFESTNDVWGRTTNPHNSKYSPGGSTGGESALLAFGGRIGIGSDVAGSVRVPAHFSGCYSLRCSTGRWPKMGITTSMPGQEGIPSVFSPMARTLNDLTYFTRSIVEMKPWNYDYTVHPIPWRHDVEKEFLEKKKLRVGIMRTDGVVDPSPACLRAVEMVEDALRREGHEIVEVDLPHLREILRVASLALNSDGCLTYSSFLRPGEWVDAGAAQLSYLASMWRPTRYLYYLWVKYVRRDALWADLVRDFRPQSAFEAWKLVSQREKIRLAWFDWWEAAEVDFLVTPPNATPAVPHDGMGEAVSSCGYTFMFNLLDYSAGVVPVTHVDKNLDQLPKDFKLSRLNGVARGAYKLYDATAMHGLPVGVEEKVLSLMQRVEDALGDDKYELLEID
;
A
#
# COMPACT_ATOMS: atom_id res chain seq x y z
N LYS A 1 2.59 -10.65 10.55
CA LYS A 1 1.21 -10.13 10.51
C LYS A 1 0.23 -11.22 10.93
N ASP A 2 -0.83 -10.89 11.69
CA ASP A 2 -1.79 -11.87 12.24
C ASP A 2 -2.43 -12.82 11.20
N SER A 3 -2.56 -12.38 9.95
CA SER A 3 -3.08 -13.22 8.85
C SER A 3 -2.26 -14.46 8.51
N LEU A 4 -0.99 -14.55 8.90
CA LEU A 4 -0.12 -15.70 8.63
C LEU A 4 -0.40 -16.86 9.58
N HIS A 5 -0.55 -18.08 9.08
CA HIS A 5 -0.75 -19.26 9.93
C HIS A 5 0.54 -19.62 10.66
N VAL A 6 0.47 -19.66 11.99
CA VAL A 6 1.54 -20.15 12.88
C VAL A 6 0.92 -21.25 13.73
N ALA A 7 1.49 -22.45 13.70
CA ALA A 7 0.94 -23.60 14.40
C ALA A 7 0.72 -23.28 15.89
N GLY A 8 -0.49 -23.58 16.40
CA GLY A 8 -0.88 -23.34 17.79
C GLY A 8 -1.39 -21.94 18.10
N TYR A 9 -1.43 -21.02 17.12
CA TYR A 9 -1.92 -19.65 17.30
C TYR A 9 -3.06 -19.31 16.35
N ASP A 10 -3.99 -18.47 16.80
CA ASP A 10 -5.07 -17.96 15.97
C ASP A 10 -4.52 -17.07 14.85
N SER A 11 -5.22 -17.07 13.71
CA SER A 11 -5.14 -16.02 12.68
C SER A 11 -6.51 -15.37 12.57
N CYS A 12 -6.85 -14.51 13.54
CA CYS A 12 -8.22 -14.00 13.66
C CYS A 12 -8.56 -12.89 12.66
N ILE A 13 -7.53 -12.19 12.16
CA ILE A 13 -7.62 -11.04 11.25
C ILE A 13 -8.61 -9.97 11.73
N GLY A 14 -8.74 -9.80 13.04
CA GLY A 14 -9.65 -8.87 13.69
C GLY A 14 -11.11 -9.30 13.75
N TYR A 15 -11.48 -10.45 13.18
CA TYR A 15 -12.83 -11.01 13.33
C TYR A 15 -12.93 -11.89 14.58
N SER A 16 -13.87 -11.55 15.46
CA SER A 16 -14.19 -12.32 16.67
C SER A 16 -14.57 -13.76 16.36
N MET A 17 -15.21 -14.04 15.20
CA MET A 17 -15.57 -15.40 14.81
C MET A 17 -14.37 -16.29 14.46
N HIS A 18 -13.18 -15.72 14.28
CA HIS A 18 -11.94 -16.46 14.04
C HIS A 18 -11.07 -16.60 15.29
N THR A 19 -11.53 -16.13 16.45
CA THR A 19 -10.84 -16.33 17.74
C THR A 19 -11.04 -17.76 18.26
N ASN A 20 -10.09 -18.23 19.07
CA ASN A 20 -10.00 -19.58 19.64
C ASN A 20 -10.05 -20.68 18.56
N LYS A 21 -9.38 -20.42 17.43
CA LYS A 21 -9.27 -21.32 16.27
C LYS A 21 -7.80 -21.35 15.81
N PRO A 22 -6.92 -21.96 16.61
CA PRO A 22 -5.50 -21.95 16.31
C PRO A 22 -5.23 -22.72 15.01
N SER A 23 -4.29 -22.22 14.20
CA SER A 23 -3.81 -22.95 13.04
C SER A 23 -3.19 -24.28 13.49
N VAL A 24 -3.51 -25.37 12.79
CA VAL A 24 -2.97 -26.71 13.09
C VAL A 24 -1.51 -26.82 12.65
N GLU A 25 -1.15 -26.13 11.57
CA GLU A 25 0.17 -26.17 10.96
C GLU A 25 0.68 -24.77 10.63
N ASP A 26 1.99 -24.64 10.47
CA ASP A 26 2.62 -23.42 9.98
C ASP A 26 2.29 -23.22 8.50
N GLY A 27 1.99 -21.99 8.11
CA GLY A 27 1.95 -21.62 6.70
C GLY A 27 3.33 -21.75 6.06
N PRO A 28 3.42 -21.93 4.73
CA PRO A 28 4.68 -22.06 4.00
C PRO A 28 5.74 -21.00 4.32
N VAL A 29 5.36 -19.72 4.47
CA VAL A 29 6.28 -18.66 4.87
C VAL A 29 6.88 -18.91 6.26
N VAL A 30 6.05 -19.34 7.22
CA VAL A 30 6.49 -19.57 8.61
C VAL A 30 7.38 -20.81 8.69
N ARG A 31 7.03 -21.87 7.97
CA ARG A 31 7.88 -23.07 7.83
C ARG A 31 9.23 -22.72 7.22
N LEU A 32 9.24 -21.99 6.10
CA LEU A 32 10.47 -21.54 5.45
C LEU A 32 11.34 -20.71 6.40
N LEU A 33 10.75 -19.78 7.15
CA LEU A 33 11.47 -18.99 8.15
C LEU A 33 12.08 -19.84 9.26
N LYS A 34 11.34 -20.81 9.79
CA LYS A 34 11.85 -21.73 10.82
C LYS A 34 13.00 -22.60 10.28
N ASP A 35 12.89 -23.08 9.05
CA ASP A 35 13.96 -23.84 8.37
C ASP A 35 15.19 -22.96 8.09
N ALA A 36 15.01 -21.65 7.93
CA ALA A 36 16.09 -20.67 7.83
C ALA A 36 16.77 -20.36 9.18
N GLY A 37 16.25 -20.89 10.30
CA GLY A 37 16.71 -20.60 11.65
C GLY A 37 16.13 -19.31 12.26
N ALA A 38 15.13 -18.68 11.62
CA ALA A 38 14.45 -17.53 12.20
C ALA A 38 13.53 -17.95 13.36
N VAL A 39 13.32 -17.02 14.31
CA VAL A 39 12.45 -17.23 15.47
C VAL A 39 11.24 -16.28 15.36
N PRO A 40 10.09 -16.74 14.82
CA PRO A 40 8.85 -15.98 14.88
C PRO A 40 8.45 -15.76 16.35
N TYR A 41 8.45 -14.51 16.81
CA TYR A 41 8.25 -14.18 18.23
C TYR A 41 6.92 -13.49 18.53
N VAL A 42 6.29 -12.85 17.53
CA VAL A 42 5.00 -12.17 17.69
C VAL A 42 4.14 -12.24 16.44
N LYS A 43 2.83 -12.11 16.64
CA LYS A 43 1.85 -11.74 15.61
C LYS A 43 1.42 -10.30 15.84
N THR A 44 1.39 -9.52 14.78
CA THR A 44 1.14 -8.09 14.83
C THR A 44 -0.28 -7.74 14.37
N ASN A 45 -0.82 -6.69 14.97
CA ASN A 45 -2.19 -6.23 14.79
C ASN A 45 -2.44 -5.65 13.38
N LEU A 46 -3.70 -5.64 12.97
CA LEU A 46 -4.19 -5.26 11.64
C LEU A 46 -5.65 -4.74 11.73
N PRO A 47 -6.18 -4.03 10.73
CA PRO A 47 -7.57 -3.58 10.75
C PRO A 47 -8.54 -4.71 10.47
N ILE A 48 -9.71 -4.69 11.12
CA ILE A 48 -10.82 -5.56 10.73
C ILE A 48 -11.12 -5.39 9.24
N THR A 49 -11.53 -6.47 8.56
CA THR A 49 -11.72 -6.54 7.09
C THR A 49 -10.46 -6.46 6.23
N LEU A 50 -9.31 -6.08 6.76
CA LEU A 50 -8.07 -5.81 6.02
C LEU A 50 -8.16 -4.64 4.99
N LEU A 51 -9.32 -3.99 4.87
CA LEU A 51 -9.60 -2.89 3.93
C LEU A 51 -9.59 -1.53 4.63
N SER A 52 -8.45 -1.19 5.24
CA SER A 52 -8.25 0.10 5.88
C SER A 52 -6.75 0.43 5.95
N PHE A 53 -6.42 1.72 5.92
CA PHE A 53 -5.09 2.24 6.26
C PHE A 53 -4.97 2.61 7.75
N GLU A 54 -5.83 2.05 8.59
CA GLU A 54 -5.70 1.98 10.04
C GLU A 54 -5.35 0.55 10.48
N SER A 55 -5.13 0.36 11.78
CA SER A 55 -4.88 -0.96 12.37
C SER A 55 -5.64 -1.10 13.70
N THR A 56 -6.97 -1.17 13.59
CA THR A 56 -7.93 -1.26 14.69
C THR A 56 -8.93 -2.39 14.47
N ASN A 57 -9.24 -3.14 15.52
CA ASN A 57 -10.33 -4.14 15.56
C ASN A 57 -10.76 -4.41 17.01
N ASP A 58 -11.92 -5.04 17.21
CA ASP A 58 -12.45 -5.33 18.56
C ASP A 58 -11.69 -6.41 19.32
N VAL A 59 -10.94 -7.28 18.63
CA VAL A 59 -10.21 -8.39 19.26
C VAL A 59 -8.96 -7.89 20.00
N TRP A 60 -8.19 -7.01 19.36
CA TRP A 60 -6.89 -6.55 19.84
C TRP A 60 -6.82 -5.05 20.13
N GLY A 61 -7.88 -4.30 19.79
CA GLY A 61 -7.92 -2.85 19.92
C GLY A 61 -7.14 -2.14 18.83
N ARG A 62 -6.66 -0.94 19.17
CA ARG A 62 -6.04 0.02 18.24
C ARG A 62 -4.53 0.02 18.35
N THR A 63 -3.86 -0.03 17.20
CA THR A 63 -2.42 0.24 17.07
C THR A 63 -2.20 1.73 16.82
N THR A 64 -1.22 2.33 17.47
CA THR A 64 -0.88 3.75 17.30
C THR A 64 0.40 3.95 16.50
N ASN A 65 0.54 5.09 15.82
CA ASN A 65 1.77 5.46 15.13
C ASN A 65 2.93 5.66 16.13
N PRO A 66 4.13 5.13 15.85
CA PRO A 66 5.30 5.25 16.72
C PRO A 66 5.77 6.70 16.92
N HIS A 67 5.55 7.58 15.94
CA HIS A 67 5.97 8.98 15.98
C HIS A 67 4.94 9.90 16.64
N ASN A 68 3.65 9.53 16.58
CA ASN A 68 2.57 10.31 17.20
C ASN A 68 1.34 9.44 17.48
N SER A 69 1.02 9.22 18.76
CA SER A 69 -0.04 8.30 19.17
C SER A 69 -1.45 8.69 18.71
N LYS A 70 -1.67 9.94 18.28
CA LYS A 70 -2.95 10.42 17.72
C LYS A 70 -3.18 9.99 16.27
N TYR A 71 -2.17 9.43 15.62
CA TYR A 71 -2.18 9.06 14.21
C TYR A 71 -2.11 7.55 14.02
N SER A 72 -2.58 7.10 12.85
CA SER A 72 -2.51 5.71 12.42
C SER A 72 -1.07 5.31 12.07
N PRO A 73 -0.60 4.10 12.43
CA PRO A 73 0.66 3.55 11.91
C PRO A 73 0.55 3.14 10.43
N GLY A 74 -0.65 3.22 9.84
CA GLY A 74 -1.00 2.70 8.53
C GLY A 74 -1.73 1.36 8.63
N GLY A 75 -2.13 0.83 7.48
CA GLY A 75 -2.81 -0.45 7.38
C GLY A 75 -2.71 -1.08 5.99
N SER A 76 -3.03 -2.36 5.83
CA SER A 76 -3.48 -3.28 6.89
C SER A 76 -2.32 -3.91 7.69
N THR A 77 -1.07 -3.56 7.41
CA THR A 77 0.11 -4.11 8.11
C THR A 77 0.71 -3.12 9.12
N GLY A 78 -0.14 -2.37 9.84
CA GLY A 78 0.32 -1.32 10.75
C GLY A 78 0.96 -1.81 12.04
N GLY A 79 0.58 -2.98 12.54
CA GLY A 79 1.25 -3.58 13.69
C GLY A 79 2.71 -3.93 13.40
N GLU A 80 3.03 -4.43 12.20
CA GLU A 80 4.43 -4.66 11.80
C GLU A 80 5.19 -3.34 11.67
N SER A 81 4.62 -2.34 11.00
CA SER A 81 5.35 -1.08 10.76
C SER A 81 5.65 -0.33 12.05
N ALA A 82 4.70 -0.31 13.00
CA ALA A 82 4.92 0.25 14.33
C ALA A 82 6.01 -0.51 15.09
N LEU A 83 5.99 -1.86 15.04
CA LEU A 83 6.99 -2.69 15.69
C LEU A 83 8.39 -2.51 15.07
N LEU A 84 8.48 -2.41 13.73
CA LEU A 84 9.74 -2.17 13.02
C LEU A 84 10.33 -0.81 13.36
N ALA A 85 9.50 0.24 13.45
CA ALA A 85 9.96 1.56 13.89
C ALA A 85 10.52 1.51 15.32
N PHE A 86 9.87 0.76 16.22
CA PHE A 86 10.33 0.51 17.61
C PHE A 86 11.35 -0.64 17.75
N GLY A 87 12.07 -1.00 16.68
CA GLY A 87 13.27 -1.83 16.79
C GLY A 87 13.13 -3.28 16.37
N GLY A 88 11.95 -3.70 15.95
CA GLY A 88 11.79 -4.90 15.14
C GLY A 88 12.71 -4.83 13.92
N ARG A 89 13.20 -5.98 13.46
CA ARG A 89 14.16 -6.04 12.34
C ARG A 89 13.49 -6.33 11.01
N ILE A 90 12.71 -7.41 10.97
CA ILE A 90 12.08 -7.95 9.78
C ILE A 90 10.63 -8.29 10.10
N GLY A 91 9.73 -7.96 9.18
CA GLY A 91 8.32 -8.27 9.23
C GLY A 91 7.81 -8.81 7.89
N ILE A 92 6.70 -9.53 7.93
CA ILE A 92 6.01 -9.99 6.72
C ILE A 92 4.58 -9.47 6.74
N GLY A 93 4.24 -8.76 5.67
CA GLY A 93 2.92 -8.22 5.43
C GLY A 93 2.22 -8.81 4.21
N SER A 94 1.04 -8.27 3.96
CA SER A 94 0.30 -8.48 2.72
C SER A 94 -0.07 -7.15 2.09
N ASP A 95 -0.15 -7.12 0.76
CA ASP A 95 -0.44 -5.93 -0.03
C ASP A 95 -1.44 -6.26 -1.14
N VAL A 96 -2.58 -5.56 -1.14
CA VAL A 96 -3.59 -5.61 -2.23
C VAL A 96 -3.93 -4.21 -2.77
N ALA A 97 -3.66 -3.17 -1.99
CA ALA A 97 -3.89 -1.76 -2.33
C ALA A 97 -2.87 -0.81 -1.67
N GLY A 98 -1.72 -1.30 -1.21
CA GLY A 98 -0.72 -0.52 -0.47
C GLY A 98 -0.44 -0.99 0.96
N SER A 99 -0.95 -2.16 1.35
CA SER A 99 -0.95 -2.58 2.75
C SER A 99 0.41 -2.95 3.36
N VAL A 100 1.53 -2.95 2.62
CA VAL A 100 2.88 -2.89 3.22
C VAL A 100 3.55 -1.53 3.03
N ARG A 101 3.17 -0.82 1.97
CA ARG A 101 3.76 0.46 1.54
C ARG A 101 3.24 1.65 2.33
N VAL A 102 1.92 1.76 2.53
CA VAL A 102 1.31 2.81 3.36
C VAL A 102 1.76 2.72 4.83
N PRO A 103 1.79 1.55 5.49
CA PRO A 103 2.36 1.44 6.83
C PRO A 103 3.85 1.80 6.91
N ALA A 104 4.64 1.39 5.91
CA ALA A 104 6.05 1.75 5.84
C ALA A 104 6.25 3.28 5.73
N HIS A 105 5.46 3.90 4.85
CA HIS A 105 5.41 5.35 4.68
C HIS A 105 4.97 6.08 5.96
N PHE A 106 3.92 5.61 6.63
CA PHE A 106 3.38 6.26 7.83
C PHE A 106 4.24 6.08 9.08
N SER A 107 4.92 4.94 9.20
CA SER A 107 5.71 4.60 10.40
C SER A 107 7.23 4.83 10.23
N GLY A 108 7.70 5.18 9.03
CA GLY A 108 9.12 5.45 8.79
C GLY A 108 9.97 4.18 8.77
N CYS A 109 9.55 3.18 7.98
CA CYS A 109 10.34 1.96 7.74
C CYS A 109 10.33 1.58 6.26
N TYR A 110 11.00 0.47 5.92
CA TYR A 110 11.19 0.04 4.53
C TYR A 110 10.26 -1.12 4.21
N SER A 111 9.76 -1.15 2.98
CA SER A 111 8.98 -2.29 2.49
C SER A 111 9.28 -2.58 1.03
N LEU A 112 9.01 -3.80 0.60
CA LEU A 112 9.01 -4.19 -0.81
C LEU A 112 7.72 -4.94 -1.11
N ARG A 113 6.81 -4.32 -1.85
CA ARG A 113 5.72 -5.00 -2.53
C ARG A 113 6.29 -5.80 -3.69
N CYS A 114 6.28 -7.12 -3.56
CA CYS A 114 6.72 -8.03 -4.60
C CYS A 114 5.65 -8.17 -5.71
N SER A 115 6.06 -8.54 -6.92
CA SER A 115 5.13 -9.02 -7.95
C SER A 115 4.45 -10.33 -7.54
N THR A 116 3.30 -10.60 -8.13
CA THR A 116 2.57 -11.87 -7.91
C THR A 116 3.47 -13.06 -8.22
N GLY A 117 3.38 -14.10 -7.38
CA GLY A 117 4.17 -15.32 -7.51
C GLY A 117 5.65 -15.19 -7.11
N ARG A 118 6.10 -14.04 -6.58
CA ARG A 118 7.48 -13.91 -6.07
C ARG A 118 7.66 -14.39 -4.62
N TRP A 119 6.59 -14.41 -3.83
CA TRP A 119 6.61 -14.74 -2.41
C TRP A 119 5.50 -15.75 -2.06
N PRO A 120 5.70 -16.66 -1.08
CA PRO A 120 4.65 -17.59 -0.66
C PRO A 120 3.37 -16.87 -0.21
N LYS A 121 2.23 -17.41 -0.59
CA LYS A 121 0.88 -16.86 -0.36
C LYS A 121 -0.01 -17.80 0.45
N MET A 122 0.22 -19.11 0.40
CA MET A 122 -0.61 -20.11 1.07
C MET A 122 -0.40 -20.08 2.59
N GLY A 123 -1.29 -20.74 3.35
CA GLY A 123 -1.24 -20.78 4.81
C GLY A 123 -1.56 -19.41 5.45
N ILE A 124 -2.67 -18.80 5.00
CA ILE A 124 -3.11 -17.48 5.43
C ILE A 124 -4.61 -17.47 5.71
N THR A 125 -5.03 -16.58 6.61
CA THR A 125 -6.43 -16.18 6.75
C THR A 125 -6.63 -14.83 6.04
N THR A 126 -7.68 -14.70 5.23
CA THR A 126 -8.01 -13.48 4.48
C THR A 126 -9.50 -13.16 4.62
N SER A 127 -9.84 -11.89 4.51
CA SER A 127 -11.22 -11.41 4.50
C SER A 127 -11.92 -11.57 3.14
N MET A 128 -11.17 -11.92 2.08
CA MET A 128 -11.71 -12.05 0.71
C MET A 128 -11.16 -13.29 -0.01
N PRO A 129 -11.41 -14.51 0.50
CA PRO A 129 -11.00 -15.73 -0.21
C PRO A 129 -11.68 -15.84 -1.58
N GLY A 130 -10.92 -16.21 -2.61
CA GLY A 130 -11.42 -16.37 -3.99
C GLY A 130 -11.40 -15.09 -4.85
N GLN A 131 -10.99 -13.95 -4.29
CA GLN A 131 -10.82 -12.72 -5.06
C GLN A 131 -9.59 -12.82 -5.98
N GLU A 132 -9.79 -12.64 -7.29
CA GLU A 132 -8.71 -12.65 -8.30
C GLU A 132 -8.64 -11.37 -9.14
N GLY A 133 -9.61 -10.47 -8.98
CA GLY A 133 -9.69 -9.21 -9.71
C GLY A 133 -8.47 -8.31 -9.47
N ILE A 134 -7.92 -8.32 -8.26
CA ILE A 134 -6.65 -7.67 -7.90
C ILE A 134 -5.90 -8.60 -6.94
N PRO A 135 -4.95 -9.40 -7.43
CA PRO A 135 -4.25 -10.37 -6.61
C PRO A 135 -3.52 -9.69 -5.44
N SER A 136 -3.77 -10.17 -4.22
CA SER A 136 -2.95 -9.81 -3.07
C SER A 136 -1.62 -10.57 -3.09
N VAL A 137 -0.55 -9.89 -2.69
CA VAL A 137 0.79 -10.44 -2.54
C VAL A 137 1.23 -10.39 -1.08
N PHE A 138 2.15 -11.28 -0.70
CA PHE A 138 2.87 -11.20 0.58
C PHE A 138 4.24 -10.63 0.33
N SER A 139 4.74 -9.87 1.29
CA SER A 139 5.83 -8.93 1.02
C SER A 139 6.62 -8.59 2.27
N PRO A 140 7.96 -8.55 2.18
CA PRO A 140 8.82 -8.26 3.30
C PRO A 140 8.81 -6.77 3.65
N MET A 141 8.98 -6.50 4.94
CA MET A 141 9.19 -5.18 5.53
C MET A 141 10.39 -5.26 6.47
N ALA A 142 11.14 -4.18 6.62
CA ALA A 142 12.25 -4.13 7.55
C ALA A 142 12.47 -2.72 8.08
N ARG A 143 13.25 -2.64 9.17
CA ARG A 143 13.65 -1.35 9.74
C ARG A 143 14.72 -0.64 8.93
N THR A 144 15.61 -1.40 8.27
CA THR A 144 16.67 -0.85 7.42
C THR A 144 16.61 -1.45 6.03
N LEU A 145 17.10 -0.73 5.03
CA LEU A 145 17.20 -1.26 3.66
C LEU A 145 18.14 -2.47 3.57
N ASN A 146 19.23 -2.47 4.34
CA ASN A 146 20.15 -3.61 4.40
C ASN A 146 19.43 -4.87 4.93
N ASP A 147 18.66 -4.76 6.02
CA ASP A 147 17.86 -5.88 6.55
C ASP A 147 16.83 -6.36 5.51
N LEU A 148 16.15 -5.43 4.82
CA LEU A 148 15.18 -5.76 3.78
C LEU A 148 15.84 -6.53 2.61
N THR A 149 17.01 -6.05 2.17
CA THR A 149 17.76 -6.63 1.06
C THR A 149 18.29 -8.01 1.41
N TYR A 150 18.98 -8.14 2.56
CA TYR A 150 19.50 -9.40 3.06
C TYR A 150 18.39 -10.44 3.23
N PHE A 151 17.28 -10.04 3.86
CA PHE A 151 16.16 -10.93 4.10
C PHE A 151 15.53 -11.40 2.79
N THR A 152 15.21 -10.48 1.89
CA THR A 152 14.58 -10.82 0.60
C THR A 152 15.46 -11.75 -0.23
N ARG A 153 16.77 -11.44 -0.31
CA ARG A 153 17.74 -12.27 -1.03
C ARG A 153 17.82 -13.68 -0.45
N SER A 154 18.00 -13.79 0.86
CA SER A 154 18.13 -15.07 1.57
C SER A 154 16.90 -15.96 1.36
N ILE A 155 15.70 -15.39 1.47
CA ILE A 155 14.45 -16.15 1.30
C ILE A 155 14.30 -16.64 -0.15
N VAL A 156 14.64 -15.83 -1.15
CA VAL A 156 14.60 -16.26 -2.55
C VAL A 156 15.62 -17.36 -2.84
N GLU A 157 16.84 -17.25 -2.29
CA GLU A 157 17.90 -18.25 -2.43
C GLU A 157 17.53 -19.60 -1.80
N MET A 158 16.68 -19.59 -0.77
CA MET A 158 16.09 -20.80 -0.18
C MET A 158 15.02 -21.48 -1.05
N LYS A 159 14.78 -20.99 -2.27
CA LYS A 159 13.88 -21.60 -3.27
C LYS A 159 12.44 -21.74 -2.72
N PRO A 160 11.75 -20.62 -2.47
CA PRO A 160 10.43 -20.62 -1.81
C PRO A 160 9.35 -21.39 -2.59
N TRP A 161 9.56 -21.61 -3.89
CA TRP A 161 8.73 -22.49 -4.74
C TRP A 161 8.75 -23.97 -4.34
N ASN A 162 9.69 -24.41 -3.51
CA ASN A 162 9.66 -25.74 -2.90
C ASN A 162 8.73 -25.80 -1.67
N TYR A 163 8.33 -24.65 -1.13
CA TYR A 163 7.46 -24.54 0.05
C TYR A 163 6.02 -24.23 -0.31
N ASP A 164 5.79 -23.53 -1.43
CA ASP A 164 4.49 -23.04 -1.86
C ASP A 164 4.38 -23.07 -3.40
N TYR A 165 3.36 -23.77 -3.90
CA TYR A 165 3.13 -23.96 -5.34
C TYR A 165 2.76 -22.67 -6.10
N THR A 166 2.36 -21.62 -5.39
CA THR A 166 2.01 -20.33 -5.99
C THR A 166 3.25 -19.52 -6.39
N VAL A 167 4.44 -19.93 -5.95
CA VAL A 167 5.69 -19.21 -6.19
C VAL A 167 6.35 -19.67 -7.47
N HIS A 168 6.71 -18.72 -8.33
CA HIS A 168 7.44 -18.98 -9.55
C HIS A 168 8.91 -19.32 -9.26
N PRO A 169 9.50 -20.33 -9.94
CA PRO A 169 10.87 -20.78 -9.70
C PRO A 169 11.91 -19.84 -10.33
N ILE A 170 11.94 -18.59 -9.86
CA ILE A 170 12.81 -17.54 -10.35
C ILE A 170 13.91 -17.32 -9.29
N PRO A 171 15.17 -17.67 -9.55
CA PRO A 171 16.25 -17.44 -8.58
C PRO A 171 16.54 -15.96 -8.37
N TRP A 172 17.34 -15.66 -7.35
CA TRP A 172 17.96 -14.34 -7.23
C TRP A 172 18.93 -14.13 -8.39
N ARG A 173 18.95 -12.91 -8.95
CA ARG A 173 19.79 -12.54 -10.11
C ARG A 173 20.86 -11.57 -9.64
N HIS A 174 21.99 -12.10 -9.19
CA HIS A 174 23.11 -11.30 -8.69
C HIS A 174 23.73 -10.41 -9.77
N ASP A 175 23.70 -10.87 -11.02
CA ASP A 175 24.15 -10.11 -12.20
C ASP A 175 23.32 -8.84 -12.39
N VAL A 176 21.99 -8.95 -12.33
CA VAL A 176 21.08 -7.80 -12.45
C VAL A 176 21.21 -6.86 -11.25
N GLU A 177 21.29 -7.41 -10.03
CA GLU A 177 21.53 -6.62 -8.82
C GLU A 177 22.82 -5.79 -8.94
N LYS A 178 23.91 -6.43 -9.36
CA LYS A 178 25.21 -5.78 -9.57
C LYS A 178 25.15 -4.74 -10.68
N GLU A 179 24.50 -5.06 -11.80
CA GLU A 179 24.32 -4.14 -12.92
C GLU A 179 23.70 -2.81 -12.46
N PHE A 180 22.57 -2.85 -11.75
CA PHE A 180 21.90 -1.63 -11.29
C PHE A 180 22.65 -0.89 -10.18
N LEU A 181 23.40 -1.61 -9.34
CA LEU A 181 24.27 -0.98 -8.33
C LEU A 181 25.44 -0.24 -8.97
N GLU A 182 26.05 -0.79 -10.02
CA GLU A 182 27.24 -0.24 -10.68
C GLU A 182 26.92 0.70 -11.86
N LYS A 183 25.65 0.73 -12.32
CA LYS A 183 25.21 1.58 -13.42
C LYS A 183 25.51 3.04 -13.11
N LYS A 184 26.34 3.67 -13.96
CA LYS A 184 26.82 5.05 -13.74
C LYS A 184 25.70 6.07 -13.82
N LYS A 185 24.81 5.91 -14.79
CA LYS A 185 23.72 6.84 -15.06
C LYS A 185 22.42 6.06 -15.20
N LEU A 186 21.48 6.34 -14.29
CA LEU A 186 20.11 5.82 -14.34
C LEU A 186 19.21 6.84 -15.01
N ARG A 187 18.16 6.35 -15.66
CA ARG A 187 17.08 7.18 -16.20
C ARG A 187 15.82 7.00 -15.36
N VAL A 188 15.44 8.04 -14.64
CA VAL A 188 14.48 8.03 -13.54
C VAL A 188 13.24 8.80 -13.95
N GLY A 189 12.09 8.15 -14.01
CA GLY A 189 10.82 8.83 -14.24
C GLY A 189 10.21 9.36 -12.95
N ILE A 190 9.68 10.58 -12.96
CA ILE A 190 9.02 11.18 -11.79
C ILE A 190 7.51 11.20 -11.99
N MET A 191 6.78 10.41 -11.19
CA MET A 191 5.33 10.48 -11.13
C MET A 191 4.92 11.42 -9.99
N ARG A 192 4.55 12.66 -10.36
CA ARG A 192 4.13 13.70 -9.42
C ARG A 192 2.70 13.50 -8.89
N THR A 193 1.80 12.96 -9.71
CA THR A 193 0.38 12.81 -9.38
C THR A 193 -0.13 11.45 -9.86
N ASP A 194 -1.06 10.85 -9.13
CA ASP A 194 -1.82 9.69 -9.59
C ASP A 194 -3.01 10.08 -10.49
N GLY A 195 -3.13 11.37 -10.82
CA GLY A 195 -4.20 11.93 -11.64
C GLY A 195 -5.56 12.05 -10.92
N VAL A 196 -5.63 11.64 -9.65
CA VAL A 196 -6.80 11.66 -8.78
C VAL A 196 -6.60 12.62 -7.60
N VAL A 197 -5.51 12.49 -6.87
CA VAL A 197 -5.17 13.30 -5.69
C VAL A 197 -3.74 13.78 -5.83
N ASP A 198 -3.55 15.09 -5.92
CA ASP A 198 -2.20 15.66 -5.92
C ASP A 198 -1.55 15.48 -4.53
N PRO A 199 -0.23 15.28 -4.46
CA PRO A 199 0.45 15.02 -3.20
C PRO A 199 0.48 16.28 -2.34
N SER A 200 0.37 16.08 -1.03
CA SER A 200 0.55 17.13 -0.04
C SER A 200 1.94 17.75 -0.14
N PRO A 201 2.14 18.99 0.35
CA PRO A 201 3.45 19.64 0.33
C PRO A 201 4.58 18.77 0.90
N ALA A 202 4.34 18.04 1.99
CA ALA A 202 5.33 17.14 2.59
C ALA A 202 5.70 15.98 1.65
N CYS A 203 4.70 15.32 1.04
CA CYS A 203 4.93 14.23 0.09
C CYS A 203 5.62 14.71 -1.19
N LEU A 204 5.24 15.89 -1.69
CA LEU A 204 5.88 16.49 -2.85
C LEU A 204 7.34 16.84 -2.56
N ARG A 205 7.62 17.46 -1.41
CA ARG A 205 8.98 17.79 -0.97
C ARG A 205 9.85 16.53 -0.87
N ALA A 206 9.33 15.42 -0.37
CA ALA A 206 10.09 14.16 -0.32
C ALA A 206 10.48 13.66 -1.72
N VAL A 207 9.59 13.77 -2.71
CA VAL A 207 9.91 13.45 -4.11
C VAL A 207 10.95 14.41 -4.67
N GLU A 208 10.82 15.71 -4.42
CA GLU A 208 11.78 16.72 -4.87
C GLU A 208 13.17 16.53 -4.25
N MET A 209 13.26 16.15 -2.97
CA MET A 209 14.53 15.82 -2.31
C MET A 209 15.23 14.64 -3.00
N VAL A 210 14.48 13.59 -3.34
CA VAL A 210 15.03 12.42 -4.07
C VAL A 210 15.42 12.80 -5.50
N GLU A 211 14.60 13.59 -6.18
CA GLU A 211 14.92 14.11 -7.51
C GLU A 211 16.24 14.90 -7.50
N ASP A 212 16.39 15.85 -6.58
CA ASP A 212 17.57 16.68 -6.46
C ASP A 212 18.81 15.86 -6.10
N ALA A 213 18.68 14.90 -5.19
CA ALA A 213 19.74 13.97 -4.82
C ALA A 213 20.23 13.16 -6.04
N LEU A 214 19.31 12.57 -6.80
CA LEU A 214 19.66 11.78 -7.98
C LEU A 214 20.23 12.65 -9.11
N ARG A 215 19.78 13.90 -9.28
CA ARG A 215 20.39 14.87 -10.20
C ARG A 215 21.82 15.21 -9.81
N ARG A 216 22.10 15.40 -8.52
CA ARG A 216 23.46 15.67 -8.00
C ARG A 216 24.44 14.54 -8.32
N GLU A 217 23.97 13.29 -8.25
CA GLU A 217 24.74 12.09 -8.64
C GLU A 217 24.83 11.87 -10.16
N GLY A 218 24.28 12.78 -10.97
CA GLY A 218 24.39 12.76 -12.42
C GLY A 218 23.41 11.82 -13.13
N HIS A 219 22.34 11.40 -12.46
CA HIS A 219 21.24 10.64 -13.08
C HIS A 219 20.36 11.52 -13.96
N GLU A 220 19.71 10.90 -14.95
CA GLU A 220 18.76 11.58 -15.82
C GLU A 220 17.37 11.48 -15.24
N ILE A 221 16.78 12.63 -14.95
CA ILE A 221 15.40 12.72 -14.49
C ILE A 221 14.50 13.09 -15.66
N VAL A 222 13.42 12.33 -15.84
CA VAL A 222 12.41 12.58 -16.85
C VAL A 222 11.03 12.74 -16.22
N GLU A 223 10.32 13.78 -16.64
CA GLU A 223 8.89 13.92 -16.36
C GLU A 223 8.14 12.90 -17.21
N VAL A 224 7.26 12.12 -16.57
CA VAL A 224 6.52 11.05 -17.25
C VAL A 224 5.05 11.41 -17.43
N ASP A 225 4.55 11.21 -18.65
CA ASP A 225 3.10 11.22 -18.93
C ASP A 225 2.60 9.78 -18.90
N LEU A 226 1.88 9.43 -17.83
CA LEU A 226 1.50 8.05 -17.55
C LEU A 226 0.07 7.74 -18.04
N PRO A 227 -0.13 6.58 -18.70
CA PRO A 227 -1.42 6.25 -19.29
C PRO A 227 -2.45 5.82 -18.23
N HIS A 228 -3.72 6.17 -18.47
CA HIS A 228 -4.89 5.67 -17.72
C HIS A 228 -4.94 5.96 -16.20
N LEU A 229 -4.12 6.87 -15.67
CA LEU A 229 -4.03 7.19 -14.23
C LEU A 229 -5.40 7.29 -13.52
N ARG A 230 -6.36 8.01 -14.10
CA ARG A 230 -7.71 8.18 -13.53
C ARG A 230 -8.58 6.92 -13.57
N GLU A 231 -8.40 6.08 -14.57
CA GLU A 231 -9.20 4.87 -14.76
C GLU A 231 -8.76 3.74 -13.82
N ILE A 232 -7.48 3.73 -13.46
CA ILE A 232 -6.85 2.73 -12.60
C ILE A 232 -7.60 2.61 -11.27
N LEU A 233 -7.80 3.72 -10.56
CA LEU A 233 -8.49 3.70 -9.26
C LEU A 233 -9.90 3.09 -9.38
N ARG A 234 -10.63 3.45 -10.44
CA ARG A 234 -11.99 2.93 -10.68
C ARG A 234 -11.98 1.44 -10.98
N VAL A 235 -11.16 0.99 -11.94
CA VAL A 235 -11.09 -0.42 -12.34
C VAL A 235 -10.62 -1.28 -11.17
N ALA A 236 -9.57 -0.84 -10.46
CA ALA A 236 -9.02 -1.53 -9.31
C ALA A 236 -10.08 -1.67 -8.18
N SER A 237 -10.78 -0.58 -7.85
CA SER A 237 -11.79 -0.59 -6.79
C SER A 237 -12.96 -1.53 -7.09
N LEU A 238 -13.46 -1.50 -8.32
CA LEU A 238 -14.57 -2.36 -8.76
C LEU A 238 -14.14 -3.82 -8.90
N ALA A 239 -12.92 -4.08 -9.38
CA ALA A 239 -12.39 -5.44 -9.48
C ALA A 239 -12.10 -6.04 -8.10
N LEU A 240 -11.61 -5.24 -7.15
CA LEU A 240 -11.37 -5.66 -5.77
C LEU A 240 -12.67 -6.05 -5.06
N ASN A 241 -13.69 -5.19 -5.19
CA ASN A 241 -14.97 -5.33 -4.49
C ASN A 241 -16.08 -5.83 -5.41
N SER A 242 -15.76 -6.73 -6.36
CA SER A 242 -16.70 -7.15 -7.41
C SER A 242 -17.93 -7.88 -6.87
N ASP A 243 -17.84 -8.48 -5.69
CA ASP A 243 -18.98 -9.11 -5.01
C ASP A 243 -19.86 -8.09 -4.26
N GLY A 244 -19.49 -6.80 -4.28
CA GLY A 244 -20.17 -5.75 -3.55
C GLY A 244 -19.97 -5.82 -2.05
N CYS A 245 -18.75 -6.14 -1.59
CA CYS A 245 -18.36 -6.12 -0.17
C CYS A 245 -18.98 -7.23 0.69
N LEU A 246 -19.63 -8.23 0.07
CA LEU A 246 -20.36 -9.28 0.78
C LEU A 246 -19.43 -10.26 1.49
N THR A 247 -18.32 -10.64 0.86
CA THR A 247 -17.40 -11.67 1.37
C THR A 247 -16.74 -11.21 2.66
N TYR A 248 -16.11 -10.03 2.69
CA TYR A 248 -15.49 -9.54 3.93
C TYR A 248 -16.54 -9.25 5.01
N SER A 249 -17.76 -8.87 4.63
CA SER A 249 -18.83 -8.62 5.59
C SER A 249 -19.40 -9.90 6.18
N SER A 250 -19.29 -11.03 5.48
CA SER A 250 -19.83 -12.33 5.93
C SER A 250 -19.14 -12.87 7.19
N PHE A 251 -17.96 -12.36 7.52
CA PHE A 251 -17.22 -12.73 8.72
C PHE A 251 -17.55 -11.89 9.96
N LEU A 252 -18.37 -10.85 9.80
CA LEU A 252 -18.75 -9.97 10.90
C LEU A 252 -19.86 -10.59 11.75
N ARG A 253 -19.73 -10.51 13.07
CA ARG A 253 -20.81 -10.83 14.00
C ARG A 253 -21.73 -9.61 14.23
N PRO A 254 -23.02 -9.83 14.57
CA PRO A 254 -23.90 -8.73 14.97
C PRO A 254 -23.29 -7.91 16.12
N GLY A 255 -23.17 -6.59 15.91
CA GLY A 255 -22.62 -5.66 16.90
C GLY A 255 -21.10 -5.51 16.89
N GLU A 256 -20.39 -6.26 16.05
CA GLU A 256 -18.95 -6.10 15.86
C GLU A 256 -18.64 -4.77 15.14
N TRP A 257 -17.63 -4.05 15.64
CA TRP A 257 -17.21 -2.77 15.08
C TRP A 257 -16.59 -2.96 13.70
N VAL A 258 -16.81 -1.99 12.81
CA VAL A 258 -16.21 -1.93 11.48
C VAL A 258 -15.65 -0.54 11.25
N ASP A 259 -14.49 -0.48 10.59
CA ASP A 259 -13.89 0.75 10.11
C ASP A 259 -14.89 1.58 9.28
N ALA A 260 -14.96 2.89 9.55
CA ALA A 260 -15.94 3.78 8.90
C ALA A 260 -15.78 3.83 7.37
N GLY A 261 -14.56 3.67 6.86
CA GLY A 261 -14.27 3.55 5.44
C GLY A 261 -14.82 2.27 4.84
N ALA A 262 -14.55 1.11 5.44
CA ALA A 262 -15.11 -0.17 4.99
C ALA A 262 -16.64 -0.18 5.06
N ALA A 263 -17.23 0.39 6.12
CA ALA A 263 -18.67 0.55 6.25
C ALA A 263 -19.27 1.44 5.14
N GLN A 264 -18.57 2.51 4.75
CA GLN A 264 -18.96 3.37 3.63
C GLN A 264 -18.98 2.60 2.31
N LEU A 265 -17.97 1.78 2.03
CA LEU A 265 -17.92 0.94 0.81
C LEU A 265 -19.10 -0.04 0.78
N SER A 266 -19.35 -0.73 1.89
CA SER A 266 -20.49 -1.65 2.03
C SER A 266 -21.83 -0.94 1.78
N TYR A 267 -22.02 0.25 2.36
CA TYR A 267 -23.23 1.06 2.18
C TYR A 267 -23.46 1.46 0.72
N LEU A 268 -22.42 1.91 0.02
CA LEU A 268 -22.50 2.27 -1.39
C LEU A 268 -22.86 1.05 -2.26
N ALA A 269 -22.24 -0.09 -1.97
CA ALA A 269 -22.49 -1.35 -2.68
C ALA A 269 -23.92 -1.86 -2.49
N SER A 270 -24.45 -1.76 -1.26
CA SER A 270 -25.80 -2.24 -0.91
C SER A 270 -26.94 -1.30 -1.33
N MET A 271 -26.61 -0.08 -1.79
CA MET A 271 -27.62 0.92 -2.14
C MET A 271 -28.57 0.44 -3.25
N TRP A 272 -29.88 0.67 -3.08
CA TRP A 272 -30.89 0.33 -4.09
C TRP A 272 -30.60 1.07 -5.41
N ARG A 273 -30.85 0.41 -6.55
CA ARG A 273 -30.39 0.91 -7.85
C ARG A 273 -30.86 2.33 -8.18
N PRO A 274 -32.15 2.70 -8.01
CA PRO A 274 -32.63 4.06 -8.24
C PRO A 274 -32.02 5.09 -7.30
N THR A 275 -31.85 4.79 -6.01
CA THR A 275 -31.25 5.74 -5.06
C THR A 275 -29.77 5.98 -5.37
N ARG A 276 -29.02 4.93 -5.72
CA ARG A 276 -27.63 5.09 -6.18
C ARG A 276 -27.54 5.88 -7.47
N TYR A 277 -28.46 5.67 -8.41
CA TYR A 277 -28.51 6.44 -9.65
C TYR A 277 -28.80 7.93 -9.38
N LEU A 278 -29.76 8.25 -8.51
CA LEU A 278 -30.02 9.64 -8.10
C LEU A 278 -28.83 10.27 -7.39
N TYR A 279 -28.17 9.52 -6.50
CA TYR A 279 -26.95 9.96 -5.84
C TYR A 279 -25.81 10.21 -6.84
N TYR A 280 -25.62 9.31 -7.80
CA TYR A 280 -24.70 9.50 -8.94
C TYR A 280 -24.98 10.80 -9.71
N LEU A 281 -26.25 11.05 -10.08
CA LEU A 281 -26.62 12.28 -10.80
C LEU A 281 -26.33 13.52 -9.96
N TRP A 282 -26.61 13.46 -8.65
CA TRP A 282 -26.31 14.56 -7.74
C TRP A 282 -24.79 14.81 -7.62
N VAL A 283 -23.98 13.77 -7.46
CA VAL A 283 -22.51 13.90 -7.42
C VAL A 283 -21.99 14.48 -8.75
N LYS A 284 -22.47 13.97 -9.89
CA LYS A 284 -22.01 14.39 -11.21
C LYS A 284 -22.40 15.81 -11.56
N TYR A 285 -23.64 16.21 -11.34
CA TYR A 285 -24.18 17.49 -11.84
C TYR A 285 -24.24 18.60 -10.79
N VAL A 286 -24.48 18.25 -9.51
CA VAL A 286 -24.56 19.23 -8.42
C VAL A 286 -23.19 19.43 -7.78
N ARG A 287 -22.52 18.34 -7.36
CA ARG A 287 -21.13 18.45 -6.83
C ARG A 287 -20.07 18.65 -7.92
N ARG A 288 -20.41 18.38 -9.19
CA ARG A 288 -19.50 18.49 -10.34
C ARG A 288 -18.23 17.65 -10.20
N ASP A 289 -18.40 16.46 -9.65
CA ASP A 289 -17.32 15.53 -9.38
C ASP A 289 -17.48 14.27 -10.24
N ALA A 290 -16.99 14.34 -11.47
CA ALA A 290 -17.14 13.25 -12.43
C ALA A 290 -16.41 11.97 -11.98
N LEU A 291 -15.24 12.12 -11.35
CA LEU A 291 -14.41 11.00 -10.91
C LEU A 291 -15.11 10.19 -9.81
N TRP A 292 -15.58 10.86 -8.75
CA TRP A 292 -16.34 10.20 -7.70
C TRP A 292 -17.67 9.64 -8.23
N ALA A 293 -18.35 10.37 -9.12
CA ALA A 293 -19.59 9.91 -9.72
C ALA A 293 -19.43 8.59 -10.49
N ASP A 294 -18.36 8.45 -11.28
CA ASP A 294 -18.11 7.24 -12.07
C ASP A 294 -17.72 6.04 -11.21
N LEU A 295 -17.04 6.25 -10.08
CA LEU A 295 -16.81 5.20 -9.09
C LEU A 295 -18.14 4.77 -8.44
N VAL A 296 -18.87 5.73 -7.87
CA VAL A 296 -20.14 5.49 -7.16
C VAL A 296 -21.19 4.82 -8.03
N ARG A 297 -21.33 5.21 -9.30
CA ARG A 297 -22.36 4.67 -10.20
C ARG A 297 -22.30 3.15 -10.28
N ASP A 298 -21.09 2.62 -10.39
CA ASP A 298 -20.83 1.21 -10.69
C ASP A 298 -20.41 0.42 -9.44
N PHE A 299 -20.22 1.08 -8.28
CA PHE A 299 -19.89 0.44 -7.00
C PHE A 299 -21.10 -0.35 -6.46
N ARG A 300 -21.21 -1.59 -6.89
CA ARG A 300 -22.27 -2.56 -6.55
C ARG A 300 -21.77 -3.99 -6.79
N PRO A 301 -22.50 -5.02 -6.35
CA PRO A 301 -22.26 -6.38 -6.81
C PRO A 301 -22.27 -6.45 -8.35
N GLN A 302 -21.19 -7.00 -8.90
CA GLN A 302 -20.98 -7.28 -10.31
C GLN A 302 -21.36 -8.73 -10.58
N SER A 303 -22.02 -8.96 -11.70
CA SER A 303 -22.17 -10.33 -12.23
C SER A 303 -20.81 -10.89 -12.67
N ALA A 304 -20.68 -12.21 -12.80
CA ALA A 304 -19.47 -12.84 -13.34
C ALA A 304 -19.08 -12.25 -14.72
N PHE A 305 -20.07 -11.96 -15.57
CA PHE A 305 -19.88 -11.30 -16.86
C PHE A 305 -19.27 -9.90 -16.74
N GLU A 306 -19.70 -9.11 -15.75
CA GLU A 306 -19.17 -7.77 -15.49
C GLU A 306 -17.78 -7.84 -14.85
N ALA A 307 -17.57 -8.76 -13.92
CA ALA A 307 -16.27 -8.99 -13.29
C ALA A 307 -15.19 -9.36 -14.32
N TRP A 308 -15.50 -10.25 -15.27
CA TRP A 308 -14.56 -10.58 -16.36
C TRP A 308 -14.26 -9.40 -17.28
N LYS A 309 -15.21 -8.50 -17.50
CA LYS A 309 -14.96 -7.25 -18.23
C LYS A 309 -14.01 -6.33 -17.47
N LEU A 310 -14.13 -6.24 -16.14
CA LEU A 310 -13.20 -5.47 -15.31
C LEU A 310 -11.78 -6.07 -15.37
N VAL A 311 -11.66 -7.40 -15.33
CA VAL A 311 -10.37 -8.08 -15.52
C VAL A 311 -9.80 -7.81 -16.91
N SER A 312 -10.62 -7.86 -17.96
CA SER A 312 -10.18 -7.48 -19.32
C SER A 312 -9.72 -6.03 -19.41
N GLN A 313 -10.38 -5.10 -18.71
CA GLN A 313 -9.95 -3.70 -18.63
C GLN A 313 -8.62 -3.55 -17.90
N ARG A 314 -8.42 -4.29 -16.79
CA ARG A 314 -7.12 -4.36 -16.10
C ARG A 314 -6.00 -4.79 -17.05
N GLU A 315 -6.20 -5.86 -17.84
CA GLU A 315 -5.16 -6.32 -18.77
C GLU A 315 -4.86 -5.29 -19.87
N LYS A 316 -5.85 -4.53 -20.34
CA LYS A 316 -5.62 -3.43 -21.28
C LYS A 316 -4.76 -2.31 -20.68
N ILE A 317 -5.03 -1.95 -19.43
CA ILE A 317 -4.23 -0.95 -18.71
C ILE A 317 -2.79 -1.46 -18.54
N ARG A 318 -2.61 -2.73 -18.15
CA ARG A 318 -1.28 -3.36 -18.04
C ARG A 318 -0.52 -3.32 -19.35
N LEU A 319 -1.17 -3.63 -20.47
CA LEU A 319 -0.56 -3.55 -21.79
C LEU A 319 -0.14 -2.12 -22.14
N ALA A 320 -1.02 -1.14 -21.94
CA ALA A 320 -0.68 0.26 -22.19
C ALA A 320 0.49 0.76 -21.35
N TRP A 321 0.57 0.31 -20.08
CA TRP A 321 1.71 0.60 -19.20
C TRP A 321 2.99 -0.11 -19.63
N PHE A 322 2.91 -1.34 -20.11
CA PHE A 322 4.05 -2.06 -20.67
C PHE A 322 4.59 -1.35 -21.91
N ASP A 323 3.72 -1.02 -22.87
CA ASP A 323 4.10 -0.30 -24.09
C ASP A 323 4.70 1.08 -23.77
N TRP A 324 4.11 1.78 -22.80
CA TRP A 324 4.65 3.03 -22.29
C TRP A 324 6.03 2.84 -21.64
N TRP A 325 6.21 1.81 -20.81
CA TRP A 325 7.48 1.57 -20.11
C TRP A 325 8.62 1.31 -21.09
N GLU A 326 8.36 0.48 -22.11
CA GLU A 326 9.32 0.15 -23.17
C GLU A 326 9.66 1.38 -24.01
N ALA A 327 8.66 2.20 -24.38
CA ALA A 327 8.89 3.42 -25.14
C ALA A 327 9.56 4.53 -24.32
N ALA A 328 9.25 4.58 -23.02
CA ALA A 328 9.82 5.55 -22.13
C ALA A 328 11.30 5.28 -21.90
N GLU A 329 11.74 4.02 -21.84
CA GLU A 329 13.12 3.62 -21.49
C GLU A 329 13.54 4.14 -20.09
N VAL A 330 12.62 4.13 -19.13
CA VAL A 330 12.94 4.43 -17.72
C VAL A 330 13.46 3.18 -17.02
N ASP A 331 14.50 3.34 -16.20
CA ASP A 331 14.99 2.29 -15.31
C ASP A 331 13.99 2.05 -14.17
N PHE A 332 13.47 3.13 -13.59
CA PHE A 332 12.46 3.11 -12.54
C PHE A 332 11.68 4.41 -12.44
N LEU A 333 10.60 4.34 -11.66
CA LEU A 333 9.78 5.47 -11.29
C LEU A 333 10.01 5.83 -9.81
N VAL A 334 10.03 7.12 -9.52
CA VAL A 334 9.92 7.68 -8.17
C VAL A 334 8.55 8.32 -8.04
N THR A 335 7.84 8.01 -6.96
CA THR A 335 6.50 8.55 -6.70
C THR A 335 6.17 8.58 -5.21
N PRO A 336 5.21 9.40 -4.74
CA PRO A 336 4.71 9.30 -3.37
C PRO A 336 4.02 7.94 -3.12
N PRO A 337 4.22 7.30 -1.95
CA PRO A 337 3.47 6.10 -1.56
C PRO A 337 2.00 6.43 -1.24
N ASN A 338 1.72 7.65 -0.79
CA ASN A 338 0.37 8.16 -0.56
C ASN A 338 0.37 9.68 -0.78
N ALA A 339 -0.82 10.24 -1.02
CA ALA A 339 -1.03 11.67 -1.19
C ALA A 339 -0.69 12.46 0.10
N THR A 340 -0.89 11.86 1.27
CA THR A 340 -0.64 12.52 2.57
C THR A 340 0.20 11.64 3.48
N PRO A 341 0.90 12.24 4.47
CA PRO A 341 1.46 11.52 5.63
C PRO A 341 0.36 10.80 6.43
N ALA A 342 0.75 10.19 7.55
CA ALA A 342 -0.15 9.41 8.38
C ALA A 342 -1.45 10.16 8.70
N VAL A 343 -2.59 9.48 8.56
CA VAL A 343 -3.90 10.05 8.88
C VAL A 343 -4.16 10.00 10.40
N PRO A 344 -4.93 10.94 10.97
CA PRO A 344 -5.43 10.80 12.33
C PRO A 344 -6.31 9.55 12.44
N HIS A 345 -6.41 8.99 13.64
CA HIS A 345 -7.33 7.87 13.88
C HIS A 345 -8.77 8.21 13.50
N ASP A 346 -9.51 7.20 13.05
CA ASP A 346 -10.89 7.31 12.57
C ASP A 346 -11.02 8.18 11.29
N GLY A 347 -9.90 8.50 10.64
CA GLY A 347 -9.84 9.30 9.41
C GLY A 347 -10.28 8.54 8.16
N MET A 348 -10.33 7.20 8.21
CA MET A 348 -10.69 6.39 7.04
C MET A 348 -12.11 6.60 6.53
N GLY A 349 -13.03 7.11 7.36
CA GLY A 349 -14.36 7.53 6.89
C GLY A 349 -14.32 8.62 5.80
N GLU A 350 -13.24 9.40 5.74
CA GLU A 350 -13.01 10.42 4.72
C GLU A 350 -11.99 9.97 3.65
N ALA A 351 -10.98 9.20 4.05
CA ALA A 351 -9.82 8.91 3.21
C ALA A 351 -9.75 7.47 2.64
N VAL A 352 -10.78 6.63 2.81
CA VAL A 352 -10.78 5.22 2.33
C VAL A 352 -10.44 5.07 0.84
N SER A 353 -10.77 6.07 0.02
CA SER A 353 -10.49 6.07 -1.42
C SER A 353 -9.13 6.68 -1.80
N SER A 354 -8.36 7.19 -0.83
CA SER A 354 -7.05 7.81 -1.04
C SER A 354 -5.94 6.74 -1.12
N CYS A 355 -6.09 5.80 -2.05
CA CYS A 355 -5.18 4.69 -2.28
C CYS A 355 -4.64 4.64 -3.72
N GLY A 356 -4.90 5.65 -4.55
CA GLY A 356 -4.60 5.61 -5.99
C GLY A 356 -3.13 5.33 -6.31
N TYR A 357 -2.20 6.06 -5.67
CA TYR A 357 -0.75 5.85 -5.77
C TYR A 357 -0.34 4.38 -5.59
N THR A 358 -0.67 3.77 -4.46
CA THR A 358 -0.26 2.40 -4.17
C THR A 358 -1.07 1.36 -4.95
N PHE A 359 -2.38 1.56 -5.07
CA PHE A 359 -3.30 0.60 -5.68
C PHE A 359 -3.03 0.42 -7.17
N MET A 360 -2.51 1.46 -7.82
CA MET A 360 -2.02 1.39 -9.19
C MET A 360 -1.02 0.26 -9.39
N PHE A 361 0.01 0.16 -8.55
CA PHE A 361 1.01 -0.88 -8.71
C PHE A 361 0.42 -2.28 -8.46
N ASN A 362 -0.56 -2.45 -7.56
CA ASN A 362 -1.27 -3.73 -7.42
C ASN A 362 -2.03 -4.10 -8.69
N LEU A 363 -2.73 -3.14 -9.30
CA LEU A 363 -3.41 -3.34 -10.57
C LEU A 363 -2.42 -3.75 -11.66
N LEU A 364 -1.27 -3.08 -11.76
CA LEU A 364 -0.23 -3.33 -12.76
C LEU A 364 0.60 -4.59 -12.51
N ASP A 365 0.64 -5.06 -11.26
CA ASP A 365 1.50 -6.13 -10.77
C ASP A 365 3.02 -5.85 -10.79
N TYR A 366 3.40 -4.56 -10.74
CA TYR A 366 4.79 -4.14 -10.70
C TYR A 366 5.36 -4.11 -9.28
N SER A 367 6.59 -4.55 -9.09
CA SER A 367 7.26 -4.41 -7.80
C SER A 367 7.39 -2.93 -7.40
N ALA A 368 7.17 -2.67 -6.11
CA ALA A 368 7.15 -1.33 -5.54
C ALA A 368 7.69 -1.35 -4.11
N GLY A 369 8.77 -0.64 -3.80
CA GLY A 369 9.37 -0.54 -2.49
C GLY A 369 9.30 0.86 -1.93
N VAL A 370 9.17 0.99 -0.61
CA VAL A 370 9.11 2.29 0.07
C VAL A 370 10.42 2.56 0.79
N VAL A 371 10.97 3.76 0.55
CA VAL A 371 12.12 4.33 1.25
C VAL A 371 11.64 5.55 2.05
N PRO A 372 11.81 5.60 3.38
CA PRO A 372 11.54 6.82 4.12
C PRO A 372 12.59 7.87 3.78
N VAL A 373 12.19 9.13 3.61
CA VAL A 373 13.04 10.22 3.10
C VAL A 373 13.13 11.38 4.08
N THR A 374 12.02 11.82 4.66
CA THR A 374 11.99 13.01 5.49
C THR A 374 10.87 12.95 6.52
N HIS A 375 10.75 13.98 7.35
CA HIS A 375 9.64 14.19 8.26
C HIS A 375 8.83 15.42 7.83
N VAL A 376 7.54 15.46 8.16
CA VAL A 376 6.71 16.65 7.98
C VAL A 376 7.28 17.81 8.78
N ASP A 377 7.50 18.94 8.12
CA ASP A 377 7.94 20.19 8.71
C ASP A 377 6.80 21.22 8.67
N LYS A 378 6.39 21.70 9.85
CA LYS A 378 5.29 22.65 10.00
C LYS A 378 5.52 24.00 9.31
N ASN A 379 6.75 24.38 9.01
CA ASN A 379 7.07 25.65 8.36
C ASN A 379 7.19 25.50 6.85
N LEU A 380 7.66 24.35 6.37
CA LEU A 380 7.86 24.09 4.94
C LEU A 380 6.62 23.50 4.26
N ASP A 381 5.84 22.70 4.99
CA ASP A 381 4.80 21.85 4.39
C ASP A 381 3.38 22.40 4.54
N GLN A 382 3.25 23.70 4.79
CA GLN A 382 1.94 24.35 4.87
C GLN A 382 1.25 24.38 3.51
N LEU A 383 -0.08 24.24 3.52
CA LEU A 383 -0.86 24.46 2.31
C LEU A 383 -0.78 25.94 1.88
N PRO A 384 -0.79 26.22 0.57
CA PRO A 384 -0.90 27.60 0.07
C PRO A 384 -2.10 28.33 0.65
N LYS A 385 -1.97 29.63 0.93
CA LYS A 385 -3.05 30.44 1.55
C LYS A 385 -4.34 30.47 0.74
N ASP A 386 -4.27 30.23 -0.56
CA ASP A 386 -5.38 30.20 -1.50
C ASP A 386 -5.93 28.79 -1.78
N PHE A 387 -5.40 27.76 -1.10
CA PHE A 387 -5.86 26.38 -1.22
C PHE A 387 -7.32 26.24 -0.75
N LYS A 388 -8.15 25.58 -1.57
CA LYS A 388 -9.59 25.43 -1.32
C LYS A 388 -10.04 23.99 -1.52
N LEU A 389 -10.41 23.32 -0.42
CA LEU A 389 -11.00 21.98 -0.41
C LEU A 389 -12.23 21.83 -1.32
N SER A 390 -12.99 22.92 -1.53
CA SER A 390 -14.18 22.92 -2.40
C SER A 390 -13.86 22.75 -3.88
N ARG A 391 -12.63 23.03 -4.32
CA ARG A 391 -12.17 22.84 -5.70
C ARG A 391 -11.70 21.41 -6.00
N LEU A 392 -11.46 20.61 -4.96
CA LEU A 392 -11.01 19.23 -5.10
C LEU A 392 -12.16 18.29 -5.43
N ASN A 393 -11.84 17.22 -6.15
CA ASN A 393 -12.72 16.05 -6.28
C ASN A 393 -12.88 15.36 -4.92
N GLY A 394 -13.83 14.45 -4.80
CA GLY A 394 -14.28 13.83 -3.56
C GLY A 394 -13.18 13.02 -2.88
N VAL A 395 -12.36 12.32 -3.65
CA VAL A 395 -11.24 11.53 -3.13
C VAL A 395 -10.18 12.46 -2.53
N ALA A 396 -9.76 13.45 -3.31
CA ALA A 396 -8.77 14.44 -2.87
C ALA A 396 -9.25 15.27 -1.69
N ARG A 397 -10.54 15.65 -1.68
CA ARG A 397 -11.14 16.36 -0.55
C ARG A 397 -11.07 15.54 0.74
N GLY A 398 -11.33 14.24 0.67
CA GLY A 398 -11.25 13.33 1.81
C GLY A 398 -9.84 13.28 2.40
N ALA A 399 -8.82 13.13 1.55
CA ALA A 399 -7.42 13.16 1.97
C ALA A 399 -7.01 14.49 2.60
N TYR A 400 -7.24 15.60 1.90
CA TYR A 400 -6.79 16.93 2.36
C TYR A 400 -7.60 17.50 3.51
N LYS A 401 -8.81 17.00 3.79
CA LYS A 401 -9.57 17.37 4.99
C LYS A 401 -8.81 16.99 6.27
N LEU A 402 -7.96 15.99 6.20
CA LEU A 402 -7.18 15.48 7.33
C LEU A 402 -5.77 16.05 7.41
N TYR A 403 -5.32 16.79 6.38
CA TYR A 403 -3.97 17.31 6.31
C TYR A 403 -3.80 18.59 7.13
N ASP A 404 -2.88 18.56 8.09
CA ASP A 404 -2.46 19.71 8.91
C ASP A 404 -0.97 19.55 9.22
N ALA A 405 -0.12 20.33 8.54
CA ALA A 405 1.33 20.26 8.70
C ALA A 405 1.82 20.56 10.12
N THR A 406 1.06 21.32 10.91
CA THR A 406 1.41 21.62 12.31
C THR A 406 1.14 20.42 13.19
N ALA A 407 -0.04 19.80 13.05
CA ALA A 407 -0.42 18.62 13.83
C ALA A 407 0.37 17.36 13.41
N MET A 408 0.76 17.30 12.13
CA MET A 408 1.53 16.22 11.52
C MET A 408 3.04 16.36 11.68
N HIS A 409 3.54 17.47 12.25
CA HIS A 409 4.98 17.71 12.36
C HIS A 409 5.72 16.53 13.00
N GLY A 410 6.81 16.10 12.37
CA GLY A 410 7.58 14.94 12.82
C GLY A 410 7.02 13.59 12.36
N LEU A 411 5.92 13.53 11.60
CA LEU A 411 5.50 12.29 10.95
C LEU A 411 6.41 11.96 9.76
N PRO A 412 6.73 10.68 9.51
CA PRO A 412 7.56 10.27 8.38
C PRO A 412 6.88 10.48 7.02
N VAL A 413 7.71 10.69 6.00
CA VAL A 413 7.33 10.77 4.60
C VAL A 413 8.35 9.96 3.79
N GLY A 414 7.87 9.18 2.82
CA GLY A 414 8.71 8.31 1.99
C GLY A 414 8.38 8.44 0.51
N VAL A 415 9.14 7.73 -0.32
CA VAL A 415 8.94 7.57 -1.76
C VAL A 415 8.80 6.09 -2.13
N GLU A 416 8.18 5.80 -3.27
CA GLU A 416 7.95 4.45 -3.80
C GLU A 416 8.74 4.22 -5.10
N GLU A 417 9.39 3.05 -5.22
CA GLU A 417 10.39 2.70 -6.27
C GLU A 417 10.35 1.22 -6.70
N LYS A 418 11.07 0.82 -7.76
CA LYS A 418 10.86 -0.49 -8.42
C LYS A 418 11.58 -1.70 -7.79
N VAL A 419 12.84 -1.59 -7.34
CA VAL A 419 13.69 -2.74 -6.93
C VAL A 419 14.68 -2.36 -5.81
N LEU A 420 15.08 -3.33 -4.99
CA LEU A 420 16.02 -3.16 -3.86
C LEU A 420 17.34 -2.45 -4.23
N SER A 421 17.96 -2.79 -5.36
CA SER A 421 19.18 -2.09 -5.81
C SER A 421 18.91 -0.60 -6.06
N LEU A 422 17.74 -0.25 -6.60
CA LEU A 422 17.37 1.13 -6.89
C LEU A 422 17.02 1.90 -5.61
N MET A 423 16.35 1.25 -4.66
CA MET A 423 16.15 1.79 -3.31
C MET A 423 17.50 2.12 -2.65
N GLN A 424 18.52 1.28 -2.88
CA GLN A 424 19.87 1.56 -2.39
C GLN A 424 20.47 2.77 -3.10
N ARG A 425 20.30 2.89 -4.42
CA ARG A 425 20.74 4.07 -5.18
C ARG A 425 20.10 5.36 -4.70
N VAL A 426 18.83 5.32 -4.27
CA VAL A 426 18.16 6.49 -3.69
C VAL A 426 18.67 6.79 -2.28
N GLU A 427 18.80 5.79 -1.41
CA GLU A 427 19.35 5.97 -0.06
C GLU A 427 20.80 6.50 -0.10
N ASP A 428 21.62 5.99 -1.02
CA ASP A 428 22.99 6.43 -1.24
C ASP A 428 23.06 7.87 -1.76
N ALA A 429 22.18 8.24 -2.71
CA ALA A 429 22.14 9.60 -3.27
C ALA A 429 21.69 10.65 -2.24
N LEU A 430 20.79 10.27 -1.31
CA LEU A 430 20.41 11.12 -0.18
C LEU A 430 21.59 11.36 0.76
N GLY A 431 22.48 10.37 0.95
CA GLY A 431 23.73 10.54 1.69
C GLY A 431 23.49 10.95 3.15
N ASP A 432 24.00 12.12 3.53
CA ASP A 432 23.80 12.69 4.88
C ASP A 432 22.36 13.20 5.10
N ASP A 433 21.59 13.44 4.03
CA ASP A 433 20.18 13.86 4.09
C ASP A 433 19.21 12.66 4.22
N LYS A 434 19.74 11.44 4.38
CA LYS A 434 18.92 10.23 4.50
C LYS A 434 18.07 10.26 5.76
N TYR A 435 16.94 9.54 5.71
CA TYR A 435 16.00 9.46 6.82
C TYR A 435 16.65 8.92 8.10
N GLU A 436 16.51 9.67 9.18
CA GLU A 436 16.92 9.25 10.51
C GLU A 436 15.84 8.36 11.13
N LEU A 437 16.21 7.09 11.38
CA LEU A 437 15.34 6.15 12.08
C LEU A 437 15.10 6.61 13.52
N LEU A 438 13.89 6.31 14.02
CA LEU A 438 13.55 6.56 15.42
C LEU A 438 14.61 5.95 16.35
N GLU A 439 15.15 6.76 17.25
CA GLU A 439 16.06 6.29 18.31
C GLU A 439 15.32 5.32 19.23
N ILE A 440 16.05 4.31 19.71
CA ILE A 440 15.51 3.30 20.62
C ILE A 440 16.38 3.33 21.86
N ASP A 441 15.74 3.62 22.98
CA ASP A 441 16.33 3.64 24.31
C ASP A 441 16.72 2.23 24.80
#